data_AF-A0A6H2GWX2-F1
#
_entry.id   AF-A0A6H2GWX2-F1
#
_cell.length_a   1.000
_cell.length_b   1.000
_cell.length_c   1.000
_cell.angle_alpha   90.00
_cell.angle_beta   90.00
_cell.angle_gamma   90.00
#
_symmetry.space_group_name_H-M   'P 1'
#
loop_
_entity.id
_entity.type
_entity.pdbx_description
1 polymer ?
#
loop_
_entity_poly.entity_id
_entity_poly.type
_entity_poly.pdbx_seq_one_letter_code
_entity_poly.pdbx_strand_id
1 'polypeptide(L)'
;MKPYFNGKAWIVKDPERLRPLAAFGKVPLLGIGIEVEECYMHCAKAFKRSHAWEQQHWLPAEERPRSAEIISAHVRQLGLSPEDIAASQRESFTKRLY
;
A
#
# COMPACT_ATOMS: atom_id res chain seq x y z
N MET A 1 0.27 9.47 -11.70
CA MET A 1 1.06 8.71 -10.70
C MET A 1 0.27 8.78 -9.41
N LYS A 2 -0.19 7.64 -8.85
CA LYS A 2 -0.97 7.64 -7.60
C LYS A 2 0.00 7.51 -6.43
N PRO A 3 0.20 8.55 -5.61
CA PRO A 3 1.03 8.45 -4.41
C PRO A 3 0.35 7.59 -3.34
N TYR A 4 1.17 7.07 -2.43
CA TYR A 4 0.70 6.43 -1.19
C TYR A 4 0.69 7.49 -0.10
N PHE A 5 -0.37 7.51 0.70
CA PHE A 5 -0.54 8.47 1.79
C PHE A 5 -0.66 7.73 3.12
N ASN A 6 0.09 8.16 4.12
CA ASN A 6 -0.17 7.81 5.51
C ASN A 6 -0.75 9.02 6.24
N GLY A 7 -1.61 8.75 7.22
CA GLY A 7 -2.20 9.79 8.07
C GLY A 7 -3.53 9.36 8.65
N LYS A 8 -4.32 10.33 9.10
CA LYS A 8 -5.60 10.08 9.80
C LYS A 8 -6.76 10.17 8.83
N ALA A 9 -7.68 9.22 8.90
CA ALA A 9 -8.89 9.21 8.10
C ALA A 9 -10.14 9.34 8.96
N TRP A 10 -11.16 10.01 8.44
CA TRP A 10 -12.47 10.13 9.07
C TRP A 10 -13.60 10.19 8.05
N ILE A 11 -14.80 9.90 8.53
CA ILE A 11 -16.02 9.97 7.74
C ILE A 11 -16.57 11.41 7.76
N VAL A 12 -16.89 11.94 6.59
CA VAL A 12 -17.52 13.25 6.41
C VAL A 12 -18.95 13.04 5.91
N LYS A 13 -19.93 13.61 6.61
CA LYS A 13 -21.35 13.60 6.22
C LYS A 13 -21.95 14.99 6.02
N ASP A 14 -21.18 16.04 6.30
CA ASP A 14 -21.62 17.43 6.18
C ASP A 14 -21.89 17.78 4.70
N PRO A 15 -23.15 18.05 4.32
CA PRO A 15 -23.51 18.34 2.93
C PRO A 15 -22.79 19.55 2.33
N GLU A 16 -22.46 20.57 3.15
CA GLU A 16 -21.76 21.77 2.69
C GLU A 16 -20.32 21.45 2.28
N ARG A 17 -19.66 20.58 3.05
CA ARG A 17 -18.31 20.08 2.74
C ARG A 17 -18.30 19.12 1.55
N LEU A 18 -19.39 18.41 1.31
CA LEU A 18 -19.51 17.44 0.21
C LEU A 18 -19.97 18.09 -1.10
N ARG A 19 -20.59 19.28 -1.06
CA ARG A 19 -21.08 19.99 -2.26
C ARG A 19 -20.01 20.19 -3.36
N PRO A 20 -18.75 20.55 -3.05
CA PRO A 20 -17.70 20.67 -4.06
C PRO A 20 -17.36 19.35 -4.77
N LEU A 21 -17.72 18.21 -4.19
CA LEU A 21 -17.48 16.86 -4.73
C LEU A 21 -18.66 16.35 -5.57
N ALA A 22 -19.64 17.20 -5.88
CA ALA A 22 -20.80 16.81 -6.66
C ALA A 22 -20.40 16.31 -8.05
N ALA A 23 -20.92 15.14 -8.43
CA ALA A 23 -20.76 14.56 -9.74
C ALA A 23 -22.13 14.33 -10.38
N PHE A 24 -22.29 14.71 -11.64
CA PHE A 24 -23.56 14.59 -12.37
C PHE A 24 -24.76 15.21 -11.64
N GLY A 25 -24.53 16.36 -11.00
CA GLY A 25 -25.56 17.10 -10.24
C GLY A 25 -25.95 16.45 -8.90
N LYS A 26 -25.27 15.39 -8.45
CA LYS A 26 -25.54 14.72 -7.18
C LYS A 26 -24.40 14.93 -6.20
N VAL A 27 -24.74 15.44 -5.01
CA VAL A 27 -23.81 15.52 -3.88
C VAL A 27 -23.64 14.11 -3.27
N PRO A 28 -22.40 13.65 -3.00
CA PRO A 28 -22.18 12.38 -2.33
C PRO A 28 -22.85 12.33 -0.95
N LEU A 29 -23.34 11.15 -0.55
CA LEU A 29 -23.92 10.92 0.78
C LEU A 29 -22.85 10.82 1.89
N LEU A 30 -21.62 10.54 1.48
CA LEU A 30 -20.49 10.27 2.36
C LEU A 30 -19.21 10.69 1.66
N GLY A 31 -18.28 11.26 2.42
CA GLY A 31 -16.89 11.46 2.02
C GLY A 31 -15.94 10.81 3.03
N ILE A 32 -14.72 10.52 2.58
CA ILE A 32 -13.61 10.15 3.45
C ILE A 32 -12.64 11.33 3.45
N GLY A 33 -12.48 11.96 4.60
CA GLY A 33 -11.45 12.97 4.82
C GLY A 33 -10.16 12.27 5.22
N ILE A 34 -9.03 12.73 4.67
CA ILE A 34 -7.71 12.23 5.02
C ILE A 34 -6.83 13.44 5.33
N GLU A 35 -6.33 13.52 6.56
CA GLU A 35 -5.20 14.37 6.91
C GLU A 35 -3.93 13.62 6.54
N VAL A 36 -3.25 14.09 5.49
CA VAL A 36 -2.02 13.46 5.01
C VAL A 36 -0.86 13.89 5.88
N GLU A 37 -0.25 12.93 6.58
CA GLU A 37 0.96 13.13 7.38
C GLU A 37 2.21 12.79 6.55
N GLU A 38 2.13 11.79 5.66
CA GLU A 38 3.23 11.41 4.78
C GLU A 38 2.73 11.08 3.37
N CYS A 39 3.53 11.41 2.36
CA CYS A 39 3.23 11.13 0.95
C CYS A 39 4.44 10.50 0.26
N TYR A 40 4.29 9.27 -0.21
CA TYR A 40 5.35 8.53 -0.89
C TYR A 40 5.11 8.50 -2.39
N MET A 41 6.15 8.88 -3.14
CA MET A 41 6.17 8.75 -4.59
C MET A 41 7.06 7.58 -4.99
N HIS A 42 6.43 6.59 -5.60
CA HIS A 42 7.16 5.54 -6.30
C HIS A 42 7.23 5.85 -7.80
N CYS A 43 8.27 5.34 -8.46
CA CYS A 43 8.47 5.55 -9.90
C CYS A 43 7.25 5.05 -10.71
N ALA A 44 6.62 5.94 -11.47
CA ALA A 44 5.44 5.60 -12.29
C ALA A 44 5.69 4.44 -13.27
N LYS A 45 6.94 4.27 -13.74
CA LYS A 45 7.33 3.15 -14.63
C LYS A 45 7.21 1.80 -13.92
N ALA A 46 7.51 1.72 -12.61
CA ALA A 46 7.41 0.49 -11.85
C ALA A 46 5.95 0.01 -11.79
N PHE A 47 5.02 0.89 -11.46
CA PHE A 47 3.58 0.59 -11.42
C PHE A 47 3.01 0.17 -12.77
N LYS A 48 3.43 0.83 -13.86
CA LYS A 48 2.99 0.46 -15.21
C LYS A 48 3.51 -0.92 -15.61
N ARG A 49 4.76 -1.25 -15.28
CA ARG A 49 5.39 -2.53 -15.63
C ARG A 49 4.92 -3.68 -14.75
N SER A 50 4.56 -3.42 -13.50
CA SER A 50 4.12 -4.46 -12.57
C SER A 50 2.66 -4.83 -12.72
N HIS A 51 1.88 -4.10 -13.53
CA HIS A 51 0.43 -4.27 -13.63
C HIS A 51 -0.25 -4.27 -12.25
N ALA A 52 0.28 -3.50 -11.30
CA ALA A 52 -0.12 -3.53 -9.90
C ALA A 52 -1.62 -3.25 -9.66
N TRP A 53 -2.33 -2.68 -10.63
CA TRP A 53 -3.78 -2.39 -10.53
C TRP A 53 -4.66 -3.27 -11.42
N GLU A 54 -4.07 -4.19 -12.19
CA GLU A 54 -4.78 -5.09 -13.10
C GLU A 54 -4.79 -6.49 -12.50
N GLN A 55 -5.81 -6.79 -11.70
CA GLN A 55 -5.90 -8.03 -10.91
C GLN A 55 -5.71 -9.30 -11.74
N GLN A 56 -6.11 -9.30 -13.02
CA GLN A 56 -5.93 -10.46 -13.90
C GLN A 56 -4.47 -10.83 -14.17
N HIS A 57 -3.53 -9.92 -13.91
CA HIS A 57 -2.09 -10.16 -14.06
C HIS A 57 -1.42 -10.60 -12.76
N TRP A 58 -2.15 -10.68 -11.64
CA TRP A 58 -1.58 -11.09 -10.37
C TRP A 58 -1.42 -12.60 -10.33
N LEU A 59 -0.27 -13.06 -9.84
CA LEU A 59 -0.03 -14.47 -9.63
C LEU A 59 -1.02 -15.04 -8.59
N PRO A 60 -1.45 -16.31 -8.75
CA PRO A 60 -2.17 -17.05 -7.72
C PRO A 60 -1.47 -16.98 -6.37
N ALA A 61 -2.23 -17.11 -5.28
CA ALA A 61 -1.73 -16.84 -3.94
C ALA A 61 -0.52 -17.69 -3.57
N GLU A 62 -0.52 -18.93 -4.04
CA GLU A 62 0.45 -19.99 -3.81
C GLU A 62 1.73 -19.79 -4.62
N GLU A 63 1.67 -19.03 -5.72
CA GLU A 63 2.79 -18.74 -6.62
C GLU A 63 3.47 -17.41 -6.32
N ARG A 64 2.88 -16.59 -5.43
CA ARG A 64 3.48 -15.32 -5.03
C ARG A 64 4.72 -15.58 -4.17
N PRO A 65 5.88 -14.97 -4.49
CA PRO A 65 7.06 -15.11 -3.66
C PRO A 65 6.83 -14.47 -2.29
N ARG A 66 7.30 -15.13 -1.23
CA ARG A 66 7.22 -14.61 0.13
C ARG A 66 8.18 -13.45 0.28
N SER A 67 7.84 -12.47 1.13
CA SER A 67 8.70 -11.30 1.40
C SER A 67 10.13 -11.68 1.76
N ALA A 68 10.30 -12.73 2.56
CA ALA A 68 11.62 -13.20 2.97
C ALA A 68 12.44 -13.80 1.82
N GLU A 69 11.79 -14.47 0.86
CA GLU A 69 12.45 -15.02 -0.32
C GLU A 69 12.94 -13.90 -1.24
N ILE A 70 12.11 -12.86 -1.44
CA ILE A 70 12.49 -11.67 -2.23
C ILE A 70 13.72 -11.01 -1.63
N ILE A 71 13.71 -10.77 -0.31
CA ILE A 71 14.82 -10.09 0.36
C ILE A 71 16.06 -10.98 0.36
N SER A 72 15.95 -12.28 0.66
CA SER A 72 17.09 -13.22 0.63
C SER A 72 17.77 -13.21 -0.74
N ALA A 73 16.99 -13.25 -1.82
CA ALA A 73 17.50 -13.13 -3.17
C ALA A 73 18.18 -11.78 -3.43
N HIS A 74 17.62 -10.68 -2.92
CA HIS A 74 18.17 -9.33 -3.09
C HIS A 74 19.48 -9.11 -2.32
N VAL A 75 19.62 -9.71 -1.13
CA VAL A 75 20.80 -9.57 -0.25
C VAL A 75 21.67 -10.83 -0.24
N ARG A 76 21.64 -11.64 -1.30
CA ARG A 76 22.29 -12.96 -1.38
C ARG A 76 23.75 -12.97 -0.92
N GLN A 77 24.48 -11.88 -1.12
CA GLN A 77 25.88 -11.72 -0.68
C GLN A 77 26.06 -11.78 0.84
N LEU A 78 25.02 -11.48 1.62
CA LEU A 78 25.04 -11.57 3.09
C LEU A 78 24.81 -12.99 3.61
N GLY A 79 24.49 -13.96 2.74
CA GLY A 79 24.29 -15.36 3.12
C GLY A 79 23.07 -15.62 4.01
N LEU A 80 22.14 -14.66 4.13
CA LEU A 80 20.95 -14.81 4.96
C LEU A 80 19.89 -15.68 4.27
N SER A 81 19.42 -16.71 4.98
CA SER A 81 18.34 -17.57 4.47
C SER A 81 16.97 -16.87 4.51
N PRO A 82 15.99 -17.31 3.70
CA PRO A 82 14.61 -16.87 3.85
C PRO A 82 14.07 -17.08 5.27
N GLU A 83 14.49 -18.14 5.96
CA GLU A 83 14.10 -18.43 7.34
C GLU A 83 14.62 -17.37 8.32
N ASP A 84 15.89 -16.97 8.20
CA ASP A 84 16.50 -15.92 9.03
C ASP A 84 15.76 -14.58 8.86
N ILE A 85 15.45 -14.23 7.61
CA ILE A 85 14.74 -13.00 7.28
C ILE A 85 13.29 -13.06 7.77
N ALA A 86 12.60 -14.19 7.59
CA ALA A 86 11.23 -14.37 8.06
C ALA A 86 11.14 -14.26 9.59
N ALA A 87 12.11 -14.81 10.31
CA ALA A 87 12.20 -14.67 11.77
C ALA A 87 12.40 -13.21 12.20
N SER A 88 13.33 -12.50 11.54
CA SER A 88 13.58 -11.07 11.78
C SER A 88 12.35 -10.20 11.50
N GLN A 89 11.66 -10.46 10.37
CA GLN A 89 10.42 -9.76 10.01
C GLN A 89 9.33 -9.98 11.06
N ARG A 90 9.10 -11.24 11.48
CA ARG A 90 8.09 -11.58 12.49
C ARG A 90 8.35 -10.87 13.82
N GLU A 91 9.61 -10.85 14.27
CA GLU A 91 10.02 -10.12 15.46
C GLU A 91 9.73 -8.62 15.31
N SER A 92 10.12 -8.01 14.18
CA SER A 92 9.90 -6.58 13.95
C SER A 92 8.41 -6.22 13.95
N PHE A 93 7.57 -7.00 13.26
CA PHE A 93 6.14 -6.75 13.19
C PHE A 93 5.43 -6.89 14.53
N THR A 94 5.92 -7.78 15.41
CA THR A 94 5.29 -8.04 16.72
C THR A 94 5.80 -7.14 17.83
N LYS A 95 7.03 -6.63 17.73
CA LYS A 95 7.67 -5.89 18.83
C LYS A 95 8.03 -4.44 18.52
N ARG A 96 8.04 -4.04 17.24
CA ARG A 96 8.61 -2.76 16.80
C ARG A 96 7.72 -1.97 15.85
N LEU A 97 6.54 -2.50 15.49
CA LEU A 97 5.65 -1.82 14.54
C LEU A 97 4.80 -0.72 15.21
N TYR A 98 4.73 -0.68 16.55
CA TYR A 98 4.09 0.35 17.37
C TYR A 98 4.79 0.47 18.71
#